data_AF-A0A9E9M065-F1
#
_entry.id   AF-A0A9E9M065-F1
#
_cell.length_a   1.000
_cell.length_b   1.000
_cell.length_c   1.000
_cell.angle_alpha   90.00
_cell.angle_beta   90.00
_cell.angle_gamma   90.00
#
_symmetry.space_group_name_H-M   'P 1'
#
loop_
_entity.id
_entity.type
_entity.pdbx_description
1 polymer ?
#
loop_
_entity_poly.entity_id
_entity_poly.type
_entity_poly.pdbx_seq_one_letter_code
_entity_poly.pdbx_strand_id
1 'polypeptide(L)'
;MTKKTKTDTPVVDDWKREYLIRTFSLTNKKYENYILNAIWHKLDRDDIQPVTQQYIKRSDGGYGLVDLYFPQISFAIECDEKFHLKITEKDMARQHAMEVMVFADDEAKDFDIKRIEAHRNIEDIEKQIDKVVQKIKDKIENEIHQGKFIAWDHNKPPYDIAISNRKIRFTDKLEFKTIDDISRSFRKSAPKRGFQPRSYFDIGNGYHLWCPKLAIEIDGDVGFRPVTKNWINTLSADREELFEKKESSSTSKKGSSKKDQLKKDRLENEKRITFAQSKNVLGERAYRFVGVYAFDRYADASESVRVYKRIATEIDLTAWLEVK
;
A
#
# COMPACT_ATOMS: atom_id res chain seq x y z
N MET A 1 40.32 16.61 36.22
CA MET A 1 39.59 15.77 35.26
C MET A 1 38.14 16.22 35.19
N THR A 2 37.81 17.10 34.25
CA THR A 2 36.46 17.58 34.01
C THR A 2 35.68 16.50 33.25
N LYS A 3 34.68 15.91 33.92
CA LYS A 3 33.69 15.04 33.28
C LYS A 3 32.88 15.89 32.29
N LYS A 4 33.09 15.71 30.98
CA LYS A 4 32.16 16.19 29.96
C LYS A 4 30.83 15.46 30.17
N THR A 5 29.84 16.17 30.69
CA THR A 5 28.43 15.78 30.62
C THR A 5 28.06 15.69 29.15
N LYS A 6 27.74 14.49 28.66
CA LYS A 6 27.03 14.33 27.40
C LYS A 6 25.73 15.09 27.54
N THR A 7 25.61 16.19 26.81
CA THR A 7 24.32 16.82 26.55
C THR A 7 23.53 15.81 25.73
N ASP A 8 22.56 15.14 26.35
CA ASP A 8 21.51 14.42 25.64
C ASP A 8 20.72 15.48 24.87
N THR A 9 21.16 15.76 23.65
CA THR A 9 20.34 16.49 22.70
C THR A 9 19.07 15.68 22.52
N PRO A 10 17.88 16.22 22.85
CA PRO A 10 16.64 15.47 22.67
C PRO A 10 16.56 15.04 21.21
N VAL A 11 16.46 13.73 21.00
CA VAL A 11 16.22 13.17 19.67
C VAL A 11 14.87 13.69 19.23
N VAL A 12 14.88 14.70 18.37
CA VAL A 12 13.66 15.14 17.69
C VAL A 12 13.23 13.97 16.82
N ASP A 13 12.13 13.34 17.21
CA ASP A 13 11.42 12.34 16.43
C ASP A 13 10.82 13.06 15.21
N ASP A 14 11.61 13.13 14.15
CA ASP A 14 11.24 13.73 12.87
C ASP A 14 11.08 12.60 11.86
N TRP A 15 9.85 12.09 11.78
CA TRP A 15 9.50 10.99 10.90
C TRP A 15 9.73 11.35 9.42
N LYS A 16 9.44 12.59 9.02
CA LYS A 16 9.59 13.03 7.61
C LYS A 16 11.08 13.04 7.23
N ARG A 17 11.96 13.50 8.12
CA ARG A 17 13.40 13.39 7.93
C ARG A 17 13.84 11.94 7.75
N GLU A 18 13.44 11.05 8.65
CA GLU A 18 13.84 9.62 8.58
C GLU A 18 13.30 8.95 7.30
N TYR A 19 12.05 9.26 6.94
CA TYR A 19 11.44 8.81 5.68
C TYR A 19 12.25 9.25 4.48
N LEU A 20 12.60 10.54 4.38
CA LEU A 20 13.33 11.08 3.23
C LEU A 20 14.74 10.52 3.14
N ILE A 21 15.48 10.48 4.26
CA ILE A 21 16.83 9.91 4.31
C ILE A 21 16.80 8.45 3.84
N ARG A 22 15.87 7.65 4.39
CA ARG A 22 15.77 6.25 4.02
C ARG A 22 15.37 6.08 2.56
N THR A 23 14.37 6.82 2.09
CA THR A 23 13.88 6.79 0.71
C THR A 23 15.02 7.04 -0.29
N PHE A 24 15.77 8.12 -0.13
CA PHE A 24 16.87 8.44 -1.06
C PHE A 24 18.16 7.64 -0.82
N SER A 25 18.22 6.80 0.22
CA SER A 25 19.31 5.84 0.46
C SER A 25 19.05 4.43 -0.06
N LEU A 26 17.83 4.11 -0.54
CA LEU A 26 17.46 2.75 -0.93
C LEU A 26 18.20 2.21 -2.17
N THR A 27 18.62 3.11 -3.06
CA THR A 27 19.31 2.71 -4.29
C THR A 27 20.82 2.70 -4.14
N ASN A 28 21.43 1.60 -4.58
CA ASN A 28 22.89 1.43 -4.64
C ASN A 28 23.49 1.80 -6.01
N LYS A 29 22.64 2.13 -6.99
CA LYS A 29 23.06 2.53 -8.33
C LYS A 29 23.47 4.00 -8.32
N LYS A 30 24.72 4.27 -8.68
CA LYS A 30 25.36 5.59 -8.47
C LYS A 30 24.71 6.69 -9.31
N TYR A 31 24.40 6.40 -10.57
CA TYR A 31 23.82 7.40 -11.47
C TYR A 31 22.36 7.65 -11.13
N GLU A 32 21.58 6.59 -10.90
CA GLU A 32 20.22 6.69 -10.36
C GLU A 32 20.20 7.55 -9.09
N ASN A 33 21.03 7.24 -8.09
CA ASN A 33 21.07 7.99 -6.83
C ASN A 33 21.30 9.50 -7.03
N TYR A 34 22.27 9.87 -7.88
CA TYR A 34 22.53 11.27 -8.22
C TYR A 34 21.29 11.94 -8.83
N ILE A 35 20.69 11.31 -9.85
CA ILE A 35 19.53 11.83 -10.57
C ILE A 35 18.34 12.02 -9.63
N LEU A 36 18.02 11.02 -8.80
CA LEU A 36 16.88 11.08 -7.89
C LEU A 36 17.02 12.20 -6.85
N ASN A 37 18.21 12.32 -6.23
CA ASN A 37 18.48 13.40 -5.27
C ASN A 37 18.44 14.78 -5.95
N ALA A 38 19.00 14.92 -7.15
CA ALA A 38 18.97 16.17 -7.89
C ALA A 38 17.53 16.62 -8.24
N ILE A 39 16.68 15.68 -8.68
CA ILE A 39 15.25 15.95 -8.93
C ILE A 39 14.57 16.43 -7.64
N TRP A 40 14.75 15.72 -6.53
CA TRP A 40 14.13 16.07 -5.25
C TRP A 40 14.53 17.47 -4.77
N HIS A 41 15.82 17.78 -4.77
CA HIS A 41 16.30 19.07 -4.30
C HIS A 41 15.91 20.23 -5.23
N LYS A 42 15.90 20.04 -6.55
CA LYS A 42 15.45 21.08 -7.52
C LYS A 42 13.94 21.26 -7.55
N LEU A 43 13.19 20.22 -7.19
CA LEU A 43 11.74 20.31 -7.05
C LEU A 43 11.39 21.32 -5.95
N ASP A 44 12.16 21.34 -4.86
CA ASP A 44 12.06 22.30 -3.75
C ASP A 44 10.63 22.40 -3.20
N ARG A 45 10.03 21.22 -2.96
CA ARG A 45 8.69 21.07 -2.40
C ARG A 45 8.70 19.96 -1.38
N ASP A 46 8.08 20.22 -0.23
CA ASP A 46 7.95 19.23 0.83
C ASP A 46 6.51 18.71 0.96
N ASP A 47 5.57 19.24 0.19
CA ASP A 47 4.17 18.84 0.16
C ASP A 47 3.87 17.70 -0.83
N ILE A 48 4.90 17.11 -1.43
CA ILE A 48 4.80 15.95 -2.32
C ILE A 48 5.65 14.79 -1.78
N GLN A 49 5.06 13.60 -1.78
CA GLN A 49 5.67 12.38 -1.26
C GLN A 49 6.52 11.70 -2.34
N PRO A 50 7.85 11.57 -2.15
CA PRO A 50 8.68 10.73 -2.99
C PRO A 50 8.57 9.27 -2.55
N VAL A 51 8.50 8.36 -3.51
CA VAL A 51 8.59 6.91 -3.29
C VAL A 51 9.62 6.36 -4.28
N THR A 52 10.71 5.78 -3.80
CA THR A 52 11.72 5.17 -4.67
C THR A 52 11.52 3.68 -4.82
N GLN A 53 11.96 3.11 -5.94
CA GLN A 53 11.87 1.66 -6.20
C GLN A 53 10.42 1.15 -6.07
N GLN A 54 9.47 1.87 -6.67
CA GLN A 54 8.05 1.53 -6.62
C GLN A 54 7.69 0.54 -7.71
N TYR A 55 6.99 -0.54 -7.37
CA TYR A 55 6.39 -1.41 -8.39
C TYR A 55 5.13 -0.76 -8.98
N ILE A 56 5.03 -0.79 -10.30
CA ILE A 56 3.86 -0.35 -11.07
C ILE A 56 3.33 -1.52 -11.88
N LYS A 57 2.00 -1.64 -11.99
CA LYS A 57 1.37 -2.63 -12.85
C LYS A 57 1.32 -2.05 -14.27
N ARG A 58 1.95 -2.73 -15.22
CA ARG A 58 2.00 -2.32 -16.62
C ARG A 58 0.75 -2.73 -17.36
N SER A 59 0.47 -2.06 -18.48
CA SER A 59 -0.71 -2.34 -19.32
C SER A 59 -0.73 -3.76 -19.89
N ASP A 60 0.42 -4.41 -20.01
CA ASP A 60 0.58 -5.81 -20.44
C ASP A 60 0.26 -6.84 -19.35
N GLY A 61 -0.14 -6.39 -18.16
CA GLY A 61 -0.40 -7.22 -16.99
C GLY A 61 0.86 -7.60 -16.20
N GLY A 62 2.04 -7.24 -16.69
CA GLY A 62 3.31 -7.37 -15.99
C GLY A 62 3.51 -6.28 -14.94
N TYR A 63 4.66 -6.32 -14.28
CA TYR A 63 5.06 -5.30 -13.32
C TYR A 63 6.42 -4.73 -13.71
N GLY A 64 6.55 -3.40 -13.57
CA GLY A 64 7.81 -2.67 -13.69
C GLY A 64 8.22 -2.08 -12.36
N LEU A 65 9.53 -1.92 -12.14
CA LEU A 65 10.06 -1.15 -11.03
C LEU A 65 10.44 0.23 -11.56
N VAL A 66 9.85 1.29 -11.01
CA VAL A 66 10.24 2.68 -11.30
C VAL A 66 11.14 3.21 -10.20
N ASP A 67 12.11 4.03 -10.56
CA ASP A 67 13.16 4.46 -9.63
C ASP A 67 12.68 5.55 -8.68
N LEU A 68 11.81 6.46 -9.15
CA LEU A 68 11.13 7.47 -8.33
C LEU A 68 9.69 7.65 -8.79
N TYR A 69 8.78 7.75 -7.83
CA TYR A 69 7.35 7.89 -8.02
C TYR A 69 6.76 8.95 -7.09
N PHE A 70 5.84 9.73 -7.61
CA PHE A 70 5.06 10.74 -6.88
C PHE A 70 3.57 10.39 -6.91
N PRO A 71 3.03 9.77 -5.85
CA PRO A 71 1.65 9.25 -5.83
C PRO A 71 0.57 10.30 -6.09
N GLN A 72 0.72 11.50 -5.53
CA GLN A 72 -0.32 12.55 -5.59
C GLN A 72 -0.57 13.08 -7.00
N ILE A 73 0.36 12.84 -7.92
CA ILE A 73 0.26 13.24 -9.31
C ILE A 73 0.41 12.05 -10.27
N SER A 74 0.45 10.79 -9.81
CA SER A 74 0.67 9.63 -10.70
C SER A 74 1.83 9.81 -11.71
N PHE A 75 2.98 10.30 -11.24
CA PHE A 75 4.14 10.60 -12.09
C PHE A 75 5.35 9.78 -11.65
N ALA A 76 5.97 9.07 -12.58
CA ALA A 76 7.11 8.21 -12.33
C ALA A 76 8.32 8.56 -13.21
N ILE A 77 9.50 8.19 -12.72
CA ILE A 77 10.79 8.38 -13.37
C ILE A 77 11.53 7.06 -13.39
N GLU A 78 12.09 6.73 -14.56
CA GLU A 78 13.00 5.59 -14.78
C GLU A 78 14.36 6.12 -15.27
N CYS A 79 15.45 5.67 -14.66
CA CYS A 79 16.83 5.96 -15.02
C CYS A 79 17.35 4.84 -15.94
N ASP A 80 17.65 5.18 -17.20
CA ASP A 80 18.20 4.26 -18.18
C ASP A 80 19.74 4.26 -18.13
N GLU A 81 20.26 3.45 -17.20
CA GLU A 81 21.66 3.03 -17.19
C GLU A 81 21.80 1.88 -18.21
N LYS A 82 22.33 2.17 -19.42
CA LYS A 82 22.47 1.27 -20.60
C LYS A 82 22.93 -0.18 -20.37
N PHE A 83 23.35 -0.57 -19.16
CA PHE A 83 23.89 -1.87 -18.80
C PHE A 83 23.52 -2.32 -17.39
N HIS A 84 22.24 -2.58 -17.11
CA HIS A 84 21.89 -3.43 -15.98
C HIS A 84 21.70 -4.89 -16.41
N LEU A 85 22.63 -5.73 -15.94
CA LEU A 85 22.60 -7.18 -16.05
C LEU A 85 21.28 -7.70 -15.46
N LYS A 86 20.49 -8.39 -16.28
CA LYS A 86 19.20 -9.05 -15.99
C LYS A 86 19.17 -9.99 -14.76
N ILE A 87 20.28 -10.14 -14.04
CA ILE A 87 20.49 -11.16 -13.01
C ILE A 87 20.07 -10.66 -11.62
N THR A 88 20.18 -9.35 -11.31
CA THR A 88 19.97 -8.82 -9.94
C THR A 88 18.52 -8.44 -9.61
N GLU A 89 17.69 -8.13 -10.62
CA GLU A 89 16.28 -7.76 -10.41
C GLU A 89 15.42 -8.96 -9.96
N LYS A 90 15.80 -10.18 -10.37
CA LYS A 90 15.04 -11.40 -10.09
C LYS A 90 15.05 -11.79 -8.60
N ASP A 91 16.15 -11.54 -7.90
CA ASP A 91 16.29 -11.88 -6.47
C ASP A 91 15.65 -10.82 -5.56
N MET A 92 15.75 -9.52 -5.91
CA MET A 92 15.04 -8.45 -5.19
C MET A 92 13.51 -8.52 -5.41
N ALA A 93 13.08 -8.92 -6.61
CA ALA A 93 11.67 -9.17 -6.91
C ALA A 93 11.04 -10.32 -6.10
N ARG A 94 11.82 -11.29 -5.60
CA ARG A 94 11.22 -12.38 -4.81
C ARG A 94 10.85 -11.98 -3.39
N GLN A 95 11.62 -11.09 -2.78
CA GLN A 95 11.51 -10.84 -1.34
C GLN A 95 10.65 -9.61 -1.00
N HIS A 96 10.51 -8.66 -1.94
CA HIS A 96 9.75 -7.41 -1.78
C HIS A 96 8.50 -7.29 -2.66
N ALA A 97 8.34 -8.10 -3.71
CA ALA A 97 7.40 -7.73 -4.76
C ALA A 97 5.93 -7.88 -4.40
N MET A 98 5.45 -8.96 -3.76
CA MET A 98 4.00 -9.14 -3.61
C MET A 98 3.32 -8.07 -2.72
N GLU A 99 3.91 -7.73 -1.57
CA GLU A 99 3.33 -6.69 -0.70
C GLU A 99 3.30 -5.33 -1.41
N VAL A 100 4.30 -4.99 -2.22
CA VAL A 100 4.36 -3.71 -2.94
C VAL A 100 3.49 -3.74 -4.21
N MET A 101 3.45 -4.86 -4.93
CA MET A 101 2.62 -5.09 -6.13
C MET A 101 1.13 -4.98 -5.85
N VAL A 102 0.68 -5.41 -4.66
CA VAL A 102 -0.73 -5.22 -4.23
C VAL A 102 -1.12 -3.74 -4.19
N PHE A 103 -0.17 -2.85 -3.88
CA PHE A 103 -0.42 -1.41 -3.85
C PHE A 103 0.07 -0.68 -5.09
N ALA A 104 0.60 -1.41 -6.09
CA ALA A 104 1.06 -0.83 -7.34
C ALA A 104 -0.06 -0.05 -8.02
N ASP A 105 0.28 1.14 -8.50
CA ASP A 105 -0.60 1.89 -9.39
C ASP A 105 -0.67 1.22 -10.75
N ASP A 106 -1.82 1.42 -11.40
CA ASP A 106 -2.13 0.85 -12.70
C ASP A 106 -1.72 1.86 -13.76
N GLU A 107 -0.77 1.50 -14.62
CA GLU A 107 -0.31 2.34 -15.73
C GLU A 107 -1.47 2.76 -16.65
N ALA A 108 -2.53 1.94 -16.73
CA ALA A 108 -3.73 2.21 -17.53
C ALA A 108 -4.57 3.41 -17.01
N LYS A 109 -4.18 4.05 -15.90
CA LYS A 109 -4.85 5.23 -15.32
C LYS A 109 -3.91 6.44 -15.32
N ASP A 110 -3.75 7.09 -16.48
CA ASP A 110 -3.07 8.39 -16.64
C ASP A 110 -1.70 8.50 -15.93
N PHE A 111 -0.94 7.40 -15.99
CA PHE A 111 0.37 7.31 -15.38
C PHE A 111 1.43 7.88 -16.34
N ASP A 112 2.15 8.93 -15.93
CA ASP A 112 3.20 9.52 -16.77
C ASP A 112 4.58 9.00 -16.33
N ILE A 113 5.23 8.19 -17.17
CA ILE A 113 6.60 7.69 -16.94
C ILE A 113 7.56 8.50 -17.79
N LYS A 114 8.55 9.15 -17.15
CA LYS A 114 9.67 9.81 -17.83
C LYS A 114 10.96 9.03 -17.67
N ARG A 115 11.63 8.79 -18.79
CA ARG A 115 12.96 8.18 -18.80
C ARG A 115 14.04 9.26 -18.82
N ILE A 116 15.07 9.07 -17.99
CA ILE A 116 16.30 9.86 -18.00
C ILE A 116 17.43 8.96 -18.45
N GLU A 117 18.10 9.35 -19.53
CA GLU A 117 19.28 8.64 -20.06
C GLU A 117 20.49 8.89 -19.15
N ALA A 118 20.69 8.02 -18.16
CA ALA A 118 21.72 8.15 -17.12
C ALA A 118 23.16 7.95 -17.63
N HIS A 119 23.33 7.52 -18.88
CA HIS A 119 24.61 7.26 -19.53
C HIS A 119 25.16 8.45 -20.34
N ARG A 120 24.46 9.58 -20.37
CA ARG A 120 24.88 10.81 -21.07
C ARG A 120 25.91 11.59 -20.26
N ASN A 121 26.47 12.66 -20.85
CA ASN A 121 27.33 13.59 -20.11
C ASN A 121 26.52 14.37 -19.05
N ILE A 122 27.23 15.02 -18.11
CA ILE A 122 26.59 15.69 -16.97
C ILE A 122 25.70 16.86 -17.42
N GLU A 123 26.09 17.62 -18.45
CA GLU A 123 25.29 18.74 -18.97
C GLU A 123 23.96 18.28 -19.55
N ASP A 124 23.94 17.14 -20.25
CA ASP A 124 22.74 16.56 -20.83
C ASP A 124 21.87 15.87 -19.77
N ILE A 125 22.46 15.27 -18.73
CA ILE A 125 21.73 14.75 -17.57
C ILE A 125 21.04 15.90 -16.83
N GLU A 126 21.74 16.98 -16.54
CA GLU A 126 21.18 18.17 -15.87
C GLU A 126 20.01 18.77 -16.65
N LYS A 127 20.14 18.91 -17.99
CA LYS A 127 19.03 19.37 -18.83
C LYS A 127 17.82 18.43 -18.79
N GLN A 128 18.03 17.12 -18.69
CA GLN A 128 16.94 16.15 -18.56
C GLN A 128 16.25 16.27 -17.20
N ILE A 129 17.04 16.41 -16.13
CA ILE A 129 16.55 16.64 -14.77
C ILE A 129 15.69 17.91 -14.73
N ASP A 130 16.17 19.03 -15.26
CA ASP A 130 15.43 20.29 -15.27
C ASP A 130 14.10 20.18 -16.02
N LYS A 131 14.09 19.51 -17.17
CA LYS A 131 12.85 19.24 -17.93
C LYS A 131 11.86 18.38 -17.15
N VAL A 132 12.34 17.37 -16.43
CA VAL A 132 11.49 16.49 -15.61
C VAL A 132 10.94 17.24 -14.40
N VAL A 133 11.77 18.02 -13.71
CA VAL A 133 11.35 18.87 -12.58
C VAL A 133 10.27 19.86 -13.02
N GLN A 134 10.42 20.50 -14.19
CA GLN A 134 9.39 21.41 -14.69
C GLN A 134 8.07 20.68 -14.94
N LYS A 135 8.10 19.49 -15.56
CA LYS A 135 6.88 18.70 -15.78
C LYS A 135 6.20 18.29 -14.48
N ILE A 136 6.98 17.94 -13.45
CA ILE A 136 6.43 17.62 -12.13
C ILE A 136 5.72 18.85 -11.56
N LYS A 137 6.38 20.02 -11.58
CA LYS A 137 5.79 21.29 -11.11
C LYS A 137 4.48 21.60 -11.85
N ASP A 138 4.49 21.53 -13.18
CA ASP A 138 3.30 21.79 -14.01
C ASP A 138 2.14 20.84 -13.66
N LYS A 139 2.44 19.55 -13.43
CA LYS A 139 1.42 18.56 -13.08
C LYS A 139 0.84 18.79 -11.68
N ILE A 140 1.68 19.16 -10.72
CA ILE A 140 1.20 19.53 -9.37
C ILE A 140 0.26 20.73 -9.46
N GLU A 141 0.66 21.80 -10.15
CA GLU A 141 -0.18 23.00 -10.29
C GLU A 141 -1.51 22.69 -10.98
N ASN A 142 -1.53 21.80 -11.97
CA ASN A 142 -2.77 21.34 -12.59
C ASN A 142 -3.67 20.58 -11.59
N GLU A 143 -3.13 19.66 -10.78
CA GLU A 143 -3.92 18.96 -9.76
C GLU A 143 -4.44 19.91 -8.66
N ILE A 144 -3.67 20.93 -8.30
CA ILE A 144 -4.08 21.99 -7.37
C ILE A 144 -5.25 22.79 -7.96
N HIS A 145 -5.13 23.26 -9.21
CA HIS A 145 -6.19 24.00 -9.89
C HIS A 145 -7.48 23.19 -10.04
N GLN A 146 -7.38 21.87 -10.18
CA GLN A 146 -8.53 20.97 -10.25
C GLN A 146 -9.11 20.59 -8.87
N GLY A 147 -8.50 21.06 -7.77
CA GLY A 147 -8.91 20.72 -6.40
C GLY A 147 -8.72 19.24 -6.05
N LYS A 148 -7.82 18.55 -6.76
CA LYS A 148 -7.54 17.12 -6.62
C LYS A 148 -6.25 16.84 -5.84
N PHE A 149 -5.35 17.82 -5.79
CA PHE A 149 -4.09 17.68 -5.08
C PHE A 149 -4.30 17.59 -3.56
N ILE A 150 -3.88 16.47 -2.98
CA ILE A 150 -3.83 16.28 -1.52
C ILE A 150 -2.37 16.40 -1.11
N ALA A 151 -2.04 17.46 -0.38
CA ALA A 151 -0.67 17.69 0.11
C ALA A 151 -0.21 16.54 1.03
N TRP A 152 1.08 16.20 0.92
CA TRP A 152 1.71 15.21 1.77
C TRP A 152 1.97 15.82 3.14
N ASP A 153 1.08 15.49 4.07
CA ASP A 153 1.18 15.90 5.46
C ASP A 153 1.28 14.67 6.37
N HIS A 154 2.51 14.34 6.78
CA HIS A 154 2.78 13.23 7.69
C HIS A 154 2.28 13.48 9.13
N ASN A 155 2.05 14.74 9.52
CA ASN A 155 1.51 15.07 10.83
C ASN A 155 0.00 14.86 10.90
N LYS A 156 -0.66 14.90 9.74
CA LYS A 156 -2.09 14.62 9.64
C LYS A 156 -2.32 13.11 9.60
N PRO A 157 -3.04 12.54 10.59
CA PRO A 157 -3.30 11.12 10.58
C PRO A 157 -4.22 10.74 9.40
N PRO A 158 -4.05 9.54 8.82
CA PRO A 158 -4.79 9.10 7.64
C PRO A 158 -6.32 9.07 7.87
N TYR A 159 -6.78 8.85 9.10
CA TYR A 159 -8.21 8.87 9.41
C TYR A 159 -8.82 10.28 9.33
N ASP A 160 -8.06 11.34 9.63
CA ASP A 160 -8.56 12.71 9.49
C ASP A 160 -8.75 13.08 8.01
N ILE A 161 -7.85 12.59 7.14
CA ILE A 161 -7.99 12.73 5.69
C ILE A 161 -9.23 11.97 5.21
N ALA A 162 -9.41 10.72 5.63
CA ALA A 162 -10.56 9.90 5.29
C ALA A 162 -11.90 10.55 5.73
N ILE A 163 -11.97 11.05 6.97
CA ILE A 163 -13.16 11.70 7.53
C ILE A 163 -13.46 13.00 6.77
N SER A 164 -12.44 13.82 6.51
CA SER A 164 -12.60 15.09 5.77
C SER A 164 -13.14 14.84 4.36
N ASN A 165 -12.62 13.82 3.67
CA ASN A 165 -13.05 13.44 2.33
C ASN A 165 -14.38 12.66 2.33
N ARG A 166 -14.85 12.23 3.52
CA ARG A 166 -16.01 11.36 3.74
C ARG A 166 -15.96 10.04 2.96
N LYS A 167 -14.79 9.65 2.44
CA LYS A 167 -14.59 8.44 1.67
C LYS A 167 -13.14 7.96 1.80
N ILE A 168 -12.93 6.66 1.56
CA ILE A 168 -11.59 6.08 1.39
C ILE A 168 -11.55 5.40 0.03
N ARG A 169 -10.61 5.80 -0.82
CA ARG A 169 -10.37 5.20 -2.13
C ARG A 169 -9.05 4.44 -2.11
N PHE A 170 -8.96 3.41 -2.94
CA PHE A 170 -7.70 2.71 -3.18
C PHE A 170 -6.59 3.68 -3.65
N THR A 171 -6.96 4.67 -4.46
CA THR A 171 -6.05 5.68 -5.02
C THR A 171 -5.58 6.73 -4.02
N ASP A 172 -6.21 6.85 -2.83
CA ASP A 172 -5.78 7.83 -1.83
C ASP A 172 -4.47 7.42 -1.15
N LYS A 173 -4.05 6.14 -1.28
CA LYS A 173 -2.81 5.56 -0.73
C LYS A 173 -2.60 5.83 0.77
N LEU A 174 -3.68 6.03 1.52
CA LEU A 174 -3.63 6.27 2.96
C LEU A 174 -2.99 5.07 3.69
N GLU A 175 -1.97 5.36 4.50
CA GLU A 175 -1.25 4.37 5.29
C GLU A 175 -1.64 4.45 6.76
N PHE A 176 -2.37 3.45 7.24
CA PHE A 176 -2.80 3.38 8.64
C PHE A 176 -1.79 2.57 9.47
N LYS A 177 -1.32 3.13 10.60
CA LYS A 177 -0.37 2.44 11.49
C LYS A 177 -1.05 1.30 12.26
N THR A 178 -2.32 1.48 12.62
CA THR A 178 -3.07 0.52 13.45
C THR A 178 -4.50 0.28 12.95
N ILE A 179 -5.10 -0.83 13.40
CA ILE A 179 -6.52 -1.13 13.17
C ILE A 179 -7.42 -0.13 13.92
N ASP A 180 -6.93 0.45 15.03
CA ASP A 180 -7.65 1.53 15.72
C ASP A 180 -7.71 2.79 14.86
N ASP A 181 -6.61 3.17 14.20
CA ASP A 181 -6.59 4.29 13.24
C ASP A 181 -7.59 4.07 12.10
N ILE A 182 -7.65 2.85 11.56
CA ILE A 182 -8.67 2.52 10.55
C ILE A 182 -10.08 2.70 11.12
N SER A 183 -10.33 2.20 12.34
CA SER A 183 -11.64 2.26 12.99
C SER A 183 -12.09 3.70 13.25
N ARG A 184 -11.14 4.59 13.57
CA ARG A 184 -11.41 6.03 13.78
C ARG A 184 -11.97 6.70 12.54
N SER A 185 -11.56 6.27 11.33
CA SER A 185 -12.16 6.74 10.07
C SER A 185 -13.68 6.55 10.04
N PHE A 186 -14.19 5.52 10.73
CA PHE A 186 -15.62 5.21 10.84
C PHE A 186 -16.26 5.75 12.13
N ARG A 187 -15.58 6.62 12.89
CA ARG A 187 -15.97 7.05 14.25
C ARG A 187 -16.25 5.86 15.19
N LYS A 188 -15.50 4.78 15.03
CA LYS A 188 -15.56 3.58 15.88
C LYS A 188 -14.21 3.33 16.53
N SER A 189 -14.19 2.36 17.43
CA SER A 189 -12.97 1.81 18.01
C SER A 189 -12.89 0.32 17.72
N ALA A 190 -11.67 -0.17 17.49
CA ALA A 190 -11.49 -1.59 17.20
C ALA A 190 -11.81 -2.43 18.46
N PRO A 191 -12.68 -3.46 18.35
CA PRO A 191 -12.92 -4.36 19.47
C PRO A 191 -11.63 -5.11 19.82
N LYS A 192 -11.33 -5.18 21.11
CA LYS A 192 -10.07 -5.76 21.61
C LYS A 192 -10.30 -7.18 22.14
N ARG A 193 -9.26 -8.02 22.03
CA ARG A 193 -9.13 -9.30 22.74
C ARG A 193 -7.84 -9.23 23.56
N GLY A 194 -7.97 -8.93 24.85
CA GLY A 194 -6.82 -8.49 25.66
C GLY A 194 -6.29 -7.15 25.13
N PHE A 195 -4.97 -7.05 24.94
CA PHE A 195 -4.33 -5.83 24.43
C PHE A 195 -4.34 -5.70 22.89
N GLN A 196 -4.82 -6.71 22.15
CA GLN A 196 -4.76 -6.73 20.68
C GLN A 196 -6.13 -6.45 20.04
N PRO A 197 -6.22 -5.56 19.03
CA PRO A 197 -7.44 -5.38 18.25
C PRO A 197 -7.74 -6.61 17.40
N ARG A 198 -9.01 -6.91 17.19
CA ARG A 198 -9.43 -7.96 16.24
C ARG A 198 -9.15 -7.51 14.81
N SER A 199 -8.67 -8.42 13.97
CA SER A 199 -8.45 -8.18 12.54
C SER A 199 -9.70 -8.43 11.68
N TYR A 200 -10.80 -8.85 12.28
CA TYR A 200 -12.09 -9.04 11.62
C TYR A 200 -13.22 -8.75 12.62
N PHE A 201 -14.11 -7.82 12.29
CA PHE A 201 -15.27 -7.48 13.12
C PHE A 201 -16.32 -6.68 12.34
N ASP A 202 -17.57 -6.78 12.79
CA ASP A 202 -18.68 -5.97 12.29
C ASP A 202 -18.43 -4.48 12.59
N ILE A 203 -18.57 -3.63 11.58
CA ILE A 203 -18.47 -2.17 11.70
C ILE A 203 -19.83 -1.50 11.51
N GLY A 204 -20.91 -2.28 11.33
CA GLY A 204 -22.26 -1.79 11.08
C GLY A 204 -22.56 -1.56 9.60
N ASN A 205 -23.80 -1.17 9.30
CA ASN A 205 -24.28 -0.90 7.94
C ASN A 205 -24.13 -2.08 6.96
N GLY A 206 -24.12 -3.32 7.48
CA GLY A 206 -23.91 -4.54 6.68
C GLY A 206 -22.45 -4.79 6.29
N TYR A 207 -21.49 -4.07 6.88
CA TYR A 207 -20.08 -4.20 6.59
C TYR A 207 -19.31 -4.78 7.77
N HIS A 208 -18.29 -5.58 7.44
CA HIS A 208 -17.25 -6.00 8.35
C HIS A 208 -15.93 -5.33 7.96
N LEU A 209 -15.18 -4.87 8.94
CA LEU A 209 -13.79 -4.48 8.72
C LEU A 209 -12.93 -5.74 8.72
N TRP A 210 -12.08 -5.89 7.71
CA TRP A 210 -11.13 -6.99 7.63
C TRP A 210 -9.72 -6.48 7.38
N CYS A 211 -8.80 -6.80 8.27
CA CYS A 211 -7.40 -6.41 8.17
C CYS A 211 -6.51 -7.66 8.04
N PRO A 212 -6.56 -8.38 6.89
CA PRO A 212 -5.84 -9.63 6.72
C PRO A 212 -4.33 -9.38 6.63
N LYS A 213 -3.57 -10.37 7.11
CA LYS A 213 -2.18 -10.55 6.67
C LYS A 213 -2.22 -11.39 5.39
N LEU A 214 -1.66 -10.86 4.31
CA LEU A 214 -1.58 -11.57 3.04
C LEU A 214 -0.34 -12.47 3.02
N ALA A 215 -0.50 -13.70 2.54
CA ALA A 215 0.58 -14.63 2.29
C ALA A 215 1.27 -14.30 0.96
N ILE A 216 2.55 -14.60 0.92
CA ILE A 216 3.43 -14.36 -0.23
C ILE A 216 3.77 -15.72 -0.82
N GLU A 217 3.47 -15.88 -2.10
CA GLU A 217 3.89 -17.01 -2.92
C GLU A 217 5.26 -16.72 -3.56
N ILE A 218 6.22 -17.60 -3.36
CA ILE A 218 7.59 -17.51 -3.87
C ILE A 218 7.91 -18.84 -4.57
N ASP A 219 8.06 -18.81 -5.89
CA ASP A 219 8.50 -19.97 -6.70
C ASP A 219 7.61 -21.22 -6.65
N GLY A 220 6.29 -21.03 -6.59
CA GLY A 220 5.34 -22.14 -6.46
C GLY A 220 5.31 -22.76 -5.05
N ASP A 221 6.12 -22.22 -4.13
CA ASP A 221 6.07 -22.49 -2.70
C ASP A 221 5.53 -21.26 -1.98
N VAL A 222 4.64 -21.41 -1.00
CA VAL A 222 4.11 -20.26 -0.24
C VAL A 222 5.17 -19.80 0.77
N GLY A 223 6.18 -19.05 0.29
CA GLY A 223 7.43 -18.74 0.97
C GLY A 223 7.32 -17.77 2.16
N PHE A 224 6.29 -16.93 2.24
CA PHE A 224 5.89 -16.31 3.51
C PHE A 224 4.45 -16.71 3.84
N ARG A 225 4.30 -17.59 4.82
CA ARG A 225 3.01 -17.90 5.44
C ARG A 225 2.84 -17.08 6.72
N PRO A 226 2.30 -15.84 6.70
CA PRO A 226 1.73 -15.26 7.89
C PRO A 226 0.45 -16.03 8.22
N VAL A 227 0.62 -17.21 8.81
CA VAL A 227 -0.46 -18.04 9.31
C VAL A 227 -1.07 -17.33 10.52
N THR A 228 -2.19 -16.65 10.35
CA THR A 228 -3.01 -16.30 11.50
C THR A 228 -3.89 -17.49 11.83
N LYS A 229 -3.48 -18.31 12.81
CA LYS A 229 -4.30 -19.42 13.34
C LYS A 229 -4.87 -20.35 12.25
N ASN A 230 -3.99 -20.88 11.39
CA ASN A 230 -4.32 -21.81 10.30
C ASN A 230 -5.15 -21.18 9.17
N TRP A 231 -4.96 -19.89 8.88
CA TRP A 231 -5.54 -19.24 7.70
C TRP A 231 -4.44 -18.65 6.82
N ILE A 232 -4.55 -18.92 5.53
CA ILE A 232 -3.70 -18.40 4.46
C ILE A 232 -4.59 -17.50 3.62
N ASN A 233 -4.30 -16.19 3.62
CA ASN A 233 -5.04 -15.24 2.80
C ASN A 233 -4.16 -14.81 1.63
N THR A 234 -4.63 -14.85 0.40
CA THR A 234 -3.91 -14.31 -0.75
C THR A 234 -4.80 -13.33 -1.51
N LEU A 235 -4.17 -12.38 -2.20
CA LEU A 235 -4.84 -11.44 -3.07
C LEU A 235 -4.31 -11.64 -4.49
N SER A 236 -5.21 -11.73 -5.45
CA SER A 236 -4.87 -11.75 -6.88
C SER A 236 -4.10 -10.50 -7.29
N ALA A 237 -3.28 -10.62 -8.35
CA ALA A 237 -2.45 -9.52 -8.85
C ALA A 237 -3.27 -8.31 -9.36
N ASP A 238 -4.41 -8.56 -9.99
CA ASP A 238 -5.37 -7.52 -10.38
C ASP A 238 -6.17 -6.97 -9.18
N ARG A 239 -6.21 -7.72 -8.07
CA ARG A 239 -6.89 -7.43 -6.81
C ARG A 239 -8.40 -7.64 -6.90
N GLU A 240 -8.86 -8.30 -7.95
CA GLU A 240 -10.29 -8.57 -8.16
C GLU A 240 -10.78 -9.72 -7.29
N GLU A 241 -9.89 -10.64 -6.92
CA GLU A 241 -10.20 -11.77 -6.05
C GLU A 241 -9.28 -11.85 -4.83
N LEU A 242 -9.87 -12.14 -3.66
CA LEU A 242 -9.19 -12.44 -2.41
C LEU A 242 -9.54 -13.87 -1.98
N PHE A 243 -8.54 -14.66 -1.65
CA PHE A 243 -8.69 -16.05 -1.25
C PHE A 243 -8.41 -16.21 0.24
N GLU A 244 -9.28 -16.89 0.96
CA GLU A 244 -9.14 -17.23 2.38
C GLU A 244 -9.16 -18.76 2.52
N LYS A 245 -7.99 -19.36 2.69
CA LYS A 245 -7.81 -20.81 2.82
C LYS A 245 -7.56 -21.20 4.27
N LYS A 246 -8.27 -22.21 4.75
CA LYS A 246 -8.00 -22.81 6.07
C LYS A 246 -6.96 -23.93 5.94
N GLU A 247 -5.83 -23.81 6.63
CA GLU A 247 -4.83 -24.87 6.74
C GLU A 247 -5.41 -26.01 7.60
N SER A 248 -5.32 -27.24 7.10
CA SER A 248 -6.03 -28.39 7.65
C SER A 248 -5.57 -28.72 9.07
N SER A 249 -6.38 -28.39 10.07
CA SER A 249 -6.33 -29.05 11.38
C SER A 249 -7.74 -29.48 11.74
N SER A 250 -7.99 -30.79 11.62
CA SER A 250 -9.21 -31.53 11.93
C SER A 250 -10.44 -31.21 11.07
N THR A 251 -10.89 -32.24 10.36
CA THR A 251 -12.21 -32.40 9.76
C THR A 251 -13.27 -32.15 10.83
N SER A 252 -13.78 -30.92 10.92
CA SER A 252 -15.03 -30.71 11.64
C SER A 252 -16.11 -31.46 10.85
N LYS A 253 -16.55 -32.59 11.41
CA LYS A 253 -17.61 -33.43 10.85
C LYS A 253 -18.77 -32.53 10.42
N LYS A 254 -19.15 -32.62 9.13
CA LYS A 254 -20.37 -32.03 8.59
C LYS A 254 -21.56 -32.60 9.37
N GLY A 255 -22.06 -31.82 10.33
CA GLY A 255 -23.41 -31.99 10.84
C GLY A 255 -24.28 -30.97 10.14
N SER A 256 -25.35 -31.39 9.47
CA SER A 256 -26.37 -30.54 8.86
C SER A 256 -27.18 -29.83 9.95
N SER A 257 -26.57 -28.87 10.63
CA SER A 257 -27.20 -28.14 11.73
C SER A 257 -27.72 -26.77 11.26
N LYS A 258 -28.78 -26.28 11.89
CA LYS A 258 -29.30 -24.91 11.71
C LYS A 258 -28.21 -23.82 11.89
N LYS A 259 -27.15 -24.11 12.66
CA LYS A 259 -26.00 -23.22 12.85
C LYS A 259 -25.11 -23.10 11.60
N ASP A 260 -25.06 -24.12 10.74
CA ASP A 260 -24.22 -24.09 9.55
C ASP A 260 -24.90 -23.36 8.40
N GLN A 261 -26.24 -23.48 8.29
CA GLN A 261 -27.03 -22.62 7.39
C GLN A 261 -26.88 -21.14 7.77
N LEU A 262 -27.04 -20.79 9.06
CA LEU A 262 -26.89 -19.41 9.52
C LEU A 262 -25.48 -18.84 9.27
N LYS A 263 -24.43 -19.68 9.34
CA LYS A 263 -23.06 -19.26 8.99
C LYS A 263 -22.90 -19.02 7.50
N LYS A 264 -23.53 -19.86 6.67
CA LYS A 264 -23.51 -19.72 5.22
C LYS A 264 -24.26 -18.47 4.77
N ASP A 265 -25.47 -18.27 5.30
CA ASP A 265 -26.26 -17.07 5.03
C ASP A 265 -25.52 -15.79 5.44
N ARG A 266 -24.83 -15.81 6.60
CA ARG A 266 -23.97 -14.69 7.01
C ARG A 266 -22.83 -14.46 6.03
N LEU A 267 -22.10 -15.50 5.67
CA LEU A 267 -20.98 -15.41 4.73
C LEU A 267 -21.40 -14.82 3.39
N GLU A 268 -22.55 -15.23 2.86
CA GLU A 268 -23.08 -14.78 1.56
C GLU A 268 -23.59 -13.33 1.58
N ASN A 269 -24.00 -12.81 2.75
CA ASN A 269 -24.51 -11.44 2.89
C ASN A 269 -23.48 -10.44 3.43
N GLU A 270 -22.35 -10.91 3.97
CA GLU A 270 -21.31 -10.07 4.58
C GLU A 270 -20.44 -9.38 3.51
N LYS A 271 -20.42 -8.05 3.52
CA LYS A 271 -19.46 -7.24 2.76
C LYS A 271 -18.26 -6.90 3.63
N ARG A 272 -17.05 -7.01 3.10
CA ARG A 272 -15.80 -6.78 3.82
C ARG A 272 -15.09 -5.54 3.29
N ILE A 273 -14.90 -4.54 4.15
CA ILE A 273 -14.02 -3.41 3.88
C ILE A 273 -12.61 -3.87 4.25
N THR A 274 -11.76 -4.06 3.25
CA THR A 274 -10.49 -4.78 3.43
C THR A 274 -9.30 -3.82 3.45
N PHE A 275 -8.50 -3.92 4.51
CA PHE A 275 -7.21 -3.21 4.66
C PHE A 275 -6.08 -4.22 4.80
N ALA A 276 -5.35 -4.47 3.72
CA ALA A 276 -4.25 -5.44 3.75
C ALA A 276 -3.07 -4.89 4.57
N GLN A 277 -2.48 -5.74 5.41
CA GLN A 277 -1.25 -5.44 6.13
C GLN A 277 -0.04 -5.57 5.19
N SER A 278 0.88 -4.63 5.31
CA SER A 278 2.19 -4.66 4.66
C SER A 278 3.24 -3.92 5.47
N LYS A 279 4.49 -3.89 5.00
CA LYS A 279 5.51 -2.97 5.50
C LYS A 279 5.54 -1.65 4.70
N ASN A 280 5.85 -0.53 5.38
CA ASN A 280 6.14 0.76 4.73
C ASN A 280 7.64 0.88 4.39
N VAL A 281 8.06 2.03 3.84
CA VAL A 281 9.48 2.28 3.48
C VAL A 281 10.41 2.21 4.69
N LEU A 282 9.91 2.55 5.88
CA LEU A 282 10.62 2.43 7.16
C LEU A 282 10.63 0.99 7.71
N GLY A 283 10.07 0.02 7.00
CA GLY A 283 9.94 -1.36 7.46
C GLY A 283 8.95 -1.54 8.60
N GLU A 284 8.21 -0.49 8.94
CA GLU A 284 7.16 -0.50 9.94
C GLU A 284 5.90 -1.13 9.37
N ARG A 285 5.06 -1.68 10.24
CA ARG A 285 3.76 -2.20 9.84
C ARG A 285 2.83 -1.06 9.42
N ALA A 286 2.22 -1.21 8.26
CA ALA A 286 1.15 -0.37 7.76
C ALA A 286 -0.05 -1.22 7.30
N TYR A 287 -1.21 -0.59 7.24
CA TYR A 287 -2.43 -1.13 6.65
C TYR A 287 -2.92 -0.17 5.57
N ARG A 288 -3.29 -0.70 4.42
CA ARG A 288 -3.74 0.09 3.27
C ARG A 288 -5.03 -0.50 2.71
N PHE A 289 -5.96 0.37 2.33
CA PHE A 289 -7.24 -0.05 1.78
C PHE A 289 -7.04 -0.73 0.42
N VAL A 290 -7.57 -1.94 0.25
CA VAL A 290 -7.49 -2.71 -1.01
C VAL A 290 -8.83 -2.85 -1.71
N GLY A 291 -9.95 -2.52 -1.07
CA GLY A 291 -11.27 -2.56 -1.66
C GLY A 291 -12.36 -3.07 -0.73
N VAL A 292 -13.59 -3.08 -1.25
CA VAL A 292 -14.73 -3.76 -0.63
C VAL A 292 -14.94 -5.08 -1.36
N TYR A 293 -15.04 -6.17 -0.61
CA TYR A 293 -15.18 -7.53 -1.13
C TYR A 293 -16.46 -8.19 -0.63
N ALA A 294 -17.08 -9.01 -1.47
CA ALA A 294 -18.20 -9.88 -1.08
C ALA A 294 -17.81 -11.33 -1.35
N PHE A 295 -18.35 -12.26 -0.55
CA PHE A 295 -18.18 -13.68 -0.83
C PHE A 295 -18.77 -14.01 -2.20
N ASP A 296 -18.03 -14.80 -2.99
CA ASP A 296 -18.45 -15.21 -4.32
C ASP A 296 -18.67 -16.72 -4.37
N ARG A 297 -17.61 -17.49 -4.07
CA ARG A 297 -17.64 -18.96 -4.19
C ARG A 297 -16.64 -19.63 -3.28
N TYR A 298 -16.77 -20.94 -3.16
CA TYR A 298 -15.67 -21.81 -2.74
C TYR A 298 -14.85 -22.21 -3.96
N ALA A 299 -13.51 -22.22 -3.85
CA ALA A 299 -12.65 -22.61 -4.98
C ALA A 299 -12.62 -24.13 -5.20
N ASP A 300 -13.04 -24.90 -4.21
CA ASP A 300 -13.05 -26.36 -4.23
C ASP A 300 -14.31 -26.94 -3.57
N ALA A 301 -14.62 -28.20 -3.90
CA ALA A 301 -15.76 -28.92 -3.33
C ALA A 301 -15.61 -29.25 -1.82
N SER A 302 -14.39 -29.14 -1.29
CA SER A 302 -14.12 -29.31 0.14
C SER A 302 -14.45 -28.07 0.97
N GLU A 303 -14.85 -26.97 0.31
CA GLU A 303 -15.16 -25.67 0.90
C GLU A 303 -13.97 -25.13 1.74
N SER A 304 -12.74 -25.51 1.38
CA SER A 304 -11.54 -25.21 2.15
C SER A 304 -10.97 -23.82 1.84
N VAL A 305 -11.25 -23.33 0.64
CA VAL A 305 -10.85 -22.02 0.12
C VAL A 305 -12.09 -21.21 -0.20
N ARG A 306 -12.25 -20.07 0.46
CA ARG A 306 -13.27 -19.07 0.15
C ARG A 306 -12.69 -18.04 -0.80
N VAL A 307 -13.43 -17.69 -1.83
CA VAL A 307 -13.10 -16.65 -2.79
C VAL A 307 -14.05 -15.48 -2.57
N TYR A 308 -13.48 -14.30 -2.42
CA TYR A 308 -14.23 -13.05 -2.32
C TYR A 308 -13.91 -12.20 -3.55
N LYS A 309 -14.94 -11.69 -4.21
CA LYS A 309 -14.81 -10.80 -5.37
C LYS A 309 -14.86 -9.34 -4.93
N ARG A 310 -14.01 -8.51 -5.51
CA ARG A 310 -14.02 -7.06 -5.29
C ARG A 310 -15.28 -6.47 -5.91
N ILE A 311 -16.05 -5.74 -5.10
CA ILE A 311 -17.29 -5.08 -5.52
C ILE A 311 -17.18 -3.55 -5.50
N ALA A 312 -16.15 -2.99 -4.86
CA ALA A 312 -15.86 -1.56 -4.92
C ALA A 312 -14.36 -1.25 -4.71
N THR A 313 -13.92 -0.15 -5.30
CA THR A 313 -12.57 0.44 -5.17
C THR A 313 -12.53 1.61 -4.19
N GLU A 314 -13.69 1.95 -3.61
CA GLU A 314 -13.88 3.02 -2.64
C GLU A 314 -14.98 2.65 -1.64
N ILE A 315 -14.99 3.34 -0.50
CA ILE A 315 -16.04 3.25 0.52
C ILE A 315 -16.43 4.66 0.97
N ASP A 316 -17.73 4.97 0.87
CA ASP A 316 -18.32 6.19 1.42
C ASP A 316 -18.54 6.03 2.92
N LEU A 317 -18.06 6.98 3.72
CA LEU A 317 -18.11 6.97 5.17
C LEU A 317 -19.36 7.66 5.75
N THR A 318 -20.18 8.28 4.91
CA THR A 318 -21.35 9.08 5.30
C THR A 318 -22.27 8.36 6.30
N ALA A 319 -22.55 7.08 6.05
CA ALA A 319 -23.41 6.26 6.92
C ALA A 319 -22.86 6.08 8.36
N TRP A 320 -21.59 6.39 8.60
CA TRP A 320 -20.98 6.38 9.94
C TRP A 320 -20.78 7.79 10.51
N LEU A 321 -20.58 8.79 9.66
CA LEU A 321 -20.28 10.16 10.08
C LEU A 321 -21.53 10.98 10.44
N GLU A 322 -22.70 10.61 9.92
CA GLU A 322 -23.97 11.30 10.18
C GLU A 322 -24.75 10.76 11.38
N VAL A 323 -24.27 9.67 11.98
CA VAL A 323 -24.82 9.16 13.23
C VAL A 323 -24.36 10.09 14.35
N LYS A 324 -25.31 10.83 14.91
CA LYS A 324 -25.12 11.70 16.08
C LYS A 324 -24.77 10.92 17.33
#